data_AF-A0A953NWQ6-F1
#
_entry.id   AF-A0A953NWQ6-F1
#
_cell.length_a   1.000
_cell.length_b   1.000
_cell.length_c   1.000
_cell.angle_alpha   90.00
_cell.angle_beta   90.00
_cell.angle_gamma   90.00
#
_symmetry.space_group_name_H-M   'P 1'
#
loop_
_entity.id
_entity.type
_entity.pdbx_description
1 polymer ?
#
loop_
_entity_poly.entity_id
_entity_poly.type
_entity_poly.pdbx_seq_one_letter_code
_entity_poly.pdbx_strand_id
1 'polypeptide(L)'
;MIASVKDMPDEGLGIKTHINGAGGNGEAVTPPLDSALPRQMTDSGVLDHSRGWNELLRLGDRYMQKFIGLLPIVLEDKDPGAAHKIRVASRRLEQILSLIYSKPLPAYARKLRRGAKRSRHLLGDLADCDVLLSMAERSLAHDPPRDVAAWKAVAHFLQQRRAKTSGPVLQKLRQVDFATPCARFQRDLEDNGVRLRVHCNGKIQALTPGKAEQIVQQRILHSLAHLWREFESIVEESHEDPCEKVIHGVRIATKRLRNLVEVMKKLGISGSAETLVLLRELQRAIGEWHDMEVLEHVTSKMLVHKKFVRDHLELAVEIEQLFLRNREIKRTSEEKFRRVTMNSHDYQEIKRWVLSKLPSRAQPGRPPLIAPHPASPPSVPDPVIVSFAASSK
;
A
#
# COMPACT_ATOMS: atom_id res chain seq x y z
N MET A 1 -55.51 14.66 -11.34
CA MET A 1 -55.02 14.28 -12.69
C MET A 1 -53.65 13.66 -12.51
N ILE A 2 -53.60 12.35 -12.78
CA ILE A 2 -52.47 11.44 -12.52
C ILE A 2 -51.74 11.25 -13.86
N ALA A 3 -50.42 11.43 -13.88
CA ALA A 3 -49.52 10.91 -14.91
C ALA A 3 -48.53 10.00 -14.16
N SER A 4 -48.77 8.70 -14.03
CA SER A 4 -48.58 7.63 -15.03
C SER A 4 -47.14 7.57 -15.55
N VAL A 5 -46.25 7.05 -14.70
CA VAL A 5 -44.93 6.53 -15.10
C VAL A 5 -45.12 5.06 -15.44
N LYS A 6 -45.47 4.80 -16.70
CA LYS A 6 -45.22 3.54 -17.39
C LYS A 6 -43.86 3.67 -18.09
N ASP A 7 -43.19 2.53 -18.26
CA ASP A 7 -41.99 2.27 -19.07
C ASP A 7 -40.75 1.85 -18.25
N MET A 8 -40.83 0.65 -17.68
CA MET A 8 -39.69 -0.29 -17.66
C MET A 8 -40.00 -1.40 -18.68
N PRO A 9 -39.13 -1.69 -19.65
CA PRO A 9 -39.34 -2.84 -20.52
C PRO A 9 -39.03 -4.13 -19.75
N ASP A 10 -40.06 -4.95 -19.68
CA ASP A 10 -40.05 -6.36 -19.33
C ASP A 10 -39.55 -7.14 -20.56
N GLU A 11 -38.24 -7.41 -20.63
CA GLU A 11 -37.69 -8.36 -21.61
C GLU A 11 -37.56 -9.73 -20.95
N GLY A 12 -38.54 -10.58 -21.27
CA GLY A 12 -38.56 -11.99 -20.93
C GLY A 12 -37.39 -12.74 -21.54
N LEU A 13 -36.46 -13.17 -20.68
CA LEU A 13 -35.49 -14.21 -20.99
C LEU A 13 -36.13 -15.57 -20.76
N GLY A 14 -36.77 -16.09 -21.81
CA GLY A 14 -37.10 -17.51 -21.91
C GLY A 14 -35.84 -18.35 -22.04
N ILE A 15 -35.33 -18.85 -20.91
CA ILE A 15 -34.23 -19.82 -20.90
C ILE A 15 -34.84 -21.23 -21.05
N LYS A 16 -34.75 -21.77 -22.26
CA LYS A 16 -34.93 -23.21 -22.52
C LYS A 16 -33.79 -23.97 -21.86
N THR A 17 -34.14 -24.85 -20.93
CA THR A 17 -33.27 -25.87 -20.37
C THR A 17 -33.02 -26.96 -21.42
N HIS A 18 -31.86 -26.95 -22.06
CA HIS A 18 -31.28 -28.12 -22.69
C HIS A 18 -30.13 -28.63 -21.81
N ILE A 19 -30.37 -29.78 -21.18
CA ILE A 19 -29.38 -30.56 -20.44
C ILE A 19 -28.85 -31.63 -21.39
N ASN A 20 -27.58 -31.49 -21.76
CA ASN A 20 -26.64 -32.49 -22.30
C ASN A 20 -25.26 -31.82 -22.07
N GLY A 21 -24.26 -32.36 -21.38
CA GLY A 21 -23.78 -33.74 -21.37
C GLY A 21 -22.37 -33.72 -21.98
N ALA A 22 -21.37 -34.10 -21.16
CA ALA A 22 -19.99 -34.50 -21.52
C ALA A 22 -18.90 -33.41 -21.77
N GLY A 23 -17.88 -33.45 -20.91
CA GLY A 23 -16.48 -33.73 -21.29
C GLY A 23 -15.66 -32.62 -21.97
N GLY A 24 -14.57 -32.21 -21.32
CA GLY A 24 -13.52 -31.45 -22.00
C GLY A 24 -12.46 -30.86 -21.07
N ASN A 25 -11.40 -31.63 -20.81
CA ASN A 25 -10.11 -31.12 -20.33
C ASN A 25 -9.62 -30.00 -21.26
N GLY A 26 -9.25 -28.86 -20.70
CA GLY A 26 -8.68 -27.74 -21.42
C GLY A 26 -7.75 -26.93 -20.52
N GLU A 27 -6.50 -27.38 -20.46
CA GLU A 27 -5.37 -26.63 -19.92
C GLU A 27 -5.27 -25.25 -20.60
N ALA A 28 -5.50 -24.19 -19.83
CA ALA A 28 -5.08 -22.84 -20.22
C ALA A 28 -3.67 -22.58 -19.67
N VAL A 29 -2.68 -22.96 -20.48
CA VAL A 29 -1.27 -22.60 -20.33
C VAL A 29 -1.15 -21.08 -20.39
N THR A 30 -0.90 -20.44 -19.25
CA THR A 30 -0.33 -19.09 -19.21
C THR A 30 1.17 -19.17 -19.50
N PRO A 31 1.73 -18.34 -20.41
CA PRO A 31 3.16 -18.39 -20.71
C PRO A 31 3.97 -17.85 -19.50
N PRO A 32 5.14 -18.44 -19.18
CA PRO A 32 6.01 -17.92 -18.15
C PRO A 32 6.76 -16.70 -18.69
N LEU A 33 6.48 -15.52 -18.14
CA LEU A 33 7.44 -14.41 -18.16
C LEU A 33 8.38 -14.56 -16.95
N ASP A 34 9.68 -14.43 -17.22
CA ASP A 34 10.84 -14.49 -16.31
C ASP A 34 11.45 -15.88 -16.01
N SER A 35 12.15 -16.44 -17.01
CA SER A 35 13.20 -17.44 -16.78
C SER A 35 14.46 -17.09 -17.57
N ALA A 36 15.36 -16.30 -16.97
CA ALA A 36 16.82 -16.39 -17.16
C ALA A 36 17.52 -15.27 -16.38
N LEU A 37 17.92 -15.55 -15.14
CA LEU A 37 19.03 -14.84 -14.50
C LEU A 37 20.08 -15.88 -14.09
N PRO A 38 21.37 -15.64 -14.35
CA PRO A 38 22.42 -16.57 -13.98
C PRO A 38 22.59 -16.60 -12.46
N ARG A 39 22.39 -17.80 -11.88
CA ARG A 39 22.74 -18.14 -10.49
C ARG A 39 24.25 -18.34 -10.41
N GLN A 40 24.96 -17.31 -9.98
CA GLN A 40 26.21 -17.48 -9.24
C GLN A 40 25.89 -17.11 -7.80
N MET A 41 25.72 -18.12 -6.95
CA MET A 41 25.60 -17.94 -5.51
C MET A 41 27.00 -17.86 -4.93
N THR A 42 27.43 -16.66 -4.56
CA THR A 42 28.56 -16.48 -3.66
C THR A 42 28.06 -16.70 -2.23
N ASP A 43 28.59 -17.71 -1.55
CA ASP A 43 28.19 -18.15 -0.20
C ASP A 43 28.52 -17.12 0.90
N SER A 44 29.21 -16.03 0.54
CA SER A 44 29.60 -14.96 1.47
C SER A 44 28.46 -14.00 1.83
N GLY A 45 27.28 -14.08 1.20
CA GLY A 45 26.16 -13.14 1.46
C GLY A 45 26.50 -11.66 1.17
N VAL A 46 27.69 -11.40 0.65
CA VAL A 46 28.22 -10.10 0.28
C VAL A 46 27.88 -9.90 -1.19
N LEU A 47 26.93 -8.99 -1.47
CA LEU A 47 26.52 -8.65 -2.83
C LEU A 47 27.76 -8.27 -3.67
N ASP A 48 27.84 -8.71 -4.93
CA ASP A 48 28.76 -8.08 -5.87
C ASP A 48 28.35 -6.60 -6.00
N HIS A 49 29.27 -5.76 -5.54
CA HIS A 49 29.03 -4.38 -5.18
C HIS A 49 28.65 -3.52 -6.41
N SER A 50 29.27 -3.82 -7.54
CA SER A 50 28.98 -3.13 -8.81
C SER A 50 27.61 -3.49 -9.40
N ARG A 51 27.07 -4.66 -9.03
CA ARG A 51 25.83 -5.22 -9.59
C ARG A 51 24.58 -4.62 -8.93
N GLY A 52 24.63 -4.33 -7.63
CA GLY A 52 23.49 -3.82 -6.87
C GLY A 52 22.98 -2.44 -7.34
N TRP A 53 23.89 -1.50 -7.58
CA TRP A 53 23.53 -0.15 -8.04
C TRP A 53 22.88 -0.17 -9.44
N ASN A 54 23.53 -0.83 -10.40
CA ASN A 54 23.01 -0.93 -11.76
C ASN A 54 21.65 -1.62 -11.81
N GLU A 55 21.43 -2.64 -10.97
CA GLU A 55 20.13 -3.28 -10.87
C GLU A 55 19.07 -2.35 -10.26
N LEU A 56 19.42 -1.52 -9.28
CA LEU A 56 18.52 -0.50 -8.75
C LEU A 56 18.09 0.52 -9.82
N LEU A 57 19.03 0.99 -10.65
CA LEU A 57 18.72 1.91 -11.75
C LEU A 57 17.80 1.26 -12.80
N ARG A 58 18.10 0.02 -13.19
CA ARG A 58 17.23 -0.76 -14.10
C ARG A 58 15.84 -0.98 -13.50
N LEU A 59 15.74 -1.23 -12.21
CA LEU A 59 14.45 -1.29 -11.51
C LEU A 59 13.70 0.04 -11.57
N GLY A 60 14.42 1.15 -11.43
CA GLY A 60 13.91 2.51 -11.59
C GLY A 60 13.25 2.71 -12.95
N ASP A 61 13.99 2.43 -14.02
CA ASP A 61 13.48 2.53 -15.39
C ASP A 61 12.26 1.62 -15.59
N ARG A 62 12.37 0.32 -15.27
CA ARG A 62 11.26 -0.64 -15.44
C ARG A 62 9.99 -0.22 -14.72
N TYR A 63 10.09 0.31 -13.49
CA TYR A 63 8.91 0.78 -12.76
C TYR A 63 8.31 2.06 -13.34
N MET A 64 9.15 2.97 -13.84
CA MET A 64 8.67 4.14 -14.55
C MET A 64 7.97 3.73 -15.85
N GLN A 65 8.60 2.91 -16.70
CA GLN A 65 8.00 2.43 -17.96
C GLN A 65 6.66 1.73 -17.71
N LYS A 66 6.61 0.84 -16.72
CA LYS A 66 5.36 0.17 -16.34
C LYS A 66 4.29 1.15 -15.89
N PHE A 67 4.64 2.16 -15.08
CA PHE A 67 3.70 3.19 -14.65
C PHE A 67 3.17 3.99 -15.84
N ILE A 68 4.03 4.44 -16.75
CA ILE A 68 3.66 5.22 -17.92
C ILE A 68 2.84 4.41 -18.92
N GLY A 69 3.22 3.16 -19.20
CA GLY A 69 2.48 2.27 -20.10
C GLY A 69 1.08 1.92 -19.60
N LEU A 70 0.83 1.99 -18.29
CA LEU A 70 -0.51 1.77 -17.73
C LEU A 70 -1.42 3.01 -17.82
N LEU A 71 -0.88 4.22 -17.95
CA LEU A 71 -1.68 5.45 -18.06
C LEU A 71 -2.71 5.40 -19.21
N PRO A 72 -2.34 5.10 -20.47
CA PRO A 72 -3.33 5.03 -21.54
C PRO A 72 -4.42 3.97 -21.27
N ILE A 73 -4.05 2.81 -20.72
CA ILE A 73 -5.00 1.73 -20.40
C ILE A 73 -6.05 2.21 -19.38
N VAL A 74 -5.63 2.94 -18.34
CA VAL A 74 -6.58 3.53 -17.37
C VAL A 74 -7.42 4.64 -17.99
N LEU A 75 -6.85 5.44 -18.88
CA LEU A 75 -7.55 6.54 -19.55
C LEU A 75 -8.63 6.08 -20.53
N GLU A 76 -8.53 4.84 -21.02
CA GLU A 76 -9.58 4.19 -21.82
C GLU A 76 -10.76 3.70 -20.99
N ASP A 77 -10.61 3.53 -19.67
CA ASP A 77 -11.65 3.04 -18.74
C ASP A 77 -12.29 1.68 -19.11
N LYS A 78 -11.56 0.82 -19.83
CA LYS A 78 -12.04 -0.51 -20.26
C LYS A 78 -11.62 -1.66 -19.36
N ASP A 79 -10.47 -1.53 -18.68
CA ASP A 79 -9.94 -2.55 -17.77
C ASP A 79 -10.15 -2.10 -16.31
N PRO A 80 -11.09 -2.69 -15.55
CA PRO A 80 -11.30 -2.35 -14.13
C PRO A 80 -10.05 -2.67 -13.27
N GLY A 81 -9.18 -3.57 -13.72
CA GLY A 81 -7.91 -3.86 -13.05
C GLY A 81 -6.83 -2.82 -13.28
N ALA A 82 -6.97 -1.93 -14.27
CA ALA A 82 -5.91 -1.00 -14.65
C ALA A 82 -5.65 0.07 -13.56
N ALA A 83 -6.70 0.57 -12.91
CA ALA A 83 -6.57 1.51 -11.79
C ALA A 83 -5.74 0.91 -10.64
N HIS A 84 -6.00 -0.35 -10.29
CA HIS A 84 -5.20 -1.08 -9.31
C HIS A 84 -3.74 -1.21 -9.74
N LYS A 85 -3.48 -1.59 -10.99
CA LYS A 85 -2.11 -1.74 -11.54
C LYS A 85 -1.33 -0.42 -11.46
N ILE A 86 -1.93 0.73 -11.81
CA ILE A 86 -1.30 2.06 -11.65
C ILE A 86 -0.98 2.34 -10.18
N ARG A 87 -1.92 2.08 -9.25
CA ARG A 87 -1.68 2.33 -7.82
C ARG A 87 -0.51 1.50 -7.28
N VAL A 88 -0.32 0.27 -7.77
CA VAL A 88 0.83 -0.57 -7.43
C VAL A 88 2.12 -0.03 -8.05
N ALA A 89 2.12 0.29 -9.36
CA ALA A 89 3.28 0.83 -10.06
C ALA A 89 3.75 2.17 -9.45
N SER A 90 2.83 3.06 -9.10
CA SER A 90 3.10 4.33 -8.42
C SER A 90 3.84 4.14 -7.10
N ARG A 91 3.38 3.21 -6.24
CA ARG A 91 4.03 2.93 -4.94
C ARG A 91 5.46 2.41 -5.13
N ARG A 92 5.67 1.52 -6.09
CA ARG A 92 6.99 0.97 -6.42
C ARG A 92 7.92 2.04 -6.99
N LEU A 93 7.41 2.92 -7.85
CA LEU A 93 8.16 4.06 -8.37
C LEU A 93 8.51 5.06 -7.27
N GLU A 94 7.59 5.37 -6.35
CA GLU A 94 7.89 6.21 -5.18
C GLU A 94 8.99 5.60 -4.30
N GLN A 95 8.92 4.29 -4.05
CA GLN A 95 9.94 3.57 -3.26
C GLN A 95 11.31 3.63 -3.94
N ILE A 96 11.40 3.32 -5.23
CA ILE A 96 12.70 3.29 -5.93
C ILE A 96 13.32 4.69 -6.04
N LEU A 97 12.51 5.73 -6.32
CA LEU A 97 12.99 7.11 -6.35
C LEU A 97 13.57 7.56 -5.01
N SER A 98 13.03 7.07 -3.89
CA SER A 98 13.54 7.38 -2.56
C SER A 98 14.87 6.69 -2.23
N LEU A 99 15.19 5.59 -2.91
CA LEU A 99 16.46 4.87 -2.76
C LEU A 99 17.54 5.46 -3.68
N ILE A 100 17.18 5.77 -4.93
CA ILE A 100 18.08 6.35 -5.93
C ILE A 100 18.56 7.75 -5.51
N TYR A 101 17.66 8.63 -5.07
CA TYR A 101 17.98 10.02 -4.76
C TYR A 101 18.04 10.28 -3.25
N SER A 102 19.10 10.98 -2.80
CA SER A 102 19.12 11.56 -1.46
C SER A 102 18.12 12.72 -1.35
N LYS A 103 17.75 13.07 -0.11
CA LYS A 103 17.08 14.34 0.15
C LYS A 103 18.14 15.47 0.09
N PRO A 104 17.78 16.65 -0.46
CA PRO A 104 16.54 16.95 -1.17
C PRO A 104 16.51 16.30 -2.57
N LEU A 105 15.35 15.77 -2.98
CA LEU A 105 15.19 15.16 -4.32
C LEU A 105 15.39 16.22 -5.41
N PRO A 106 16.04 15.87 -6.55
CA PRO A 106 16.04 16.70 -7.74
C PRO A 106 14.64 17.13 -8.17
N ALA A 107 14.50 18.31 -8.77
CA ALA A 107 13.20 18.89 -9.09
C ALA A 107 12.33 17.98 -9.97
N TYR A 108 12.91 17.34 -10.99
CA TYR A 108 12.19 16.41 -11.87
C TYR A 108 11.76 15.14 -11.12
N ALA A 109 12.63 14.54 -10.29
CA ALA A 109 12.30 13.34 -9.50
C ALA A 109 11.21 13.65 -8.47
N ARG A 110 11.22 14.84 -7.88
CA ARG A 110 10.17 15.33 -7.00
C ARG A 110 8.84 15.52 -7.74
N LYS A 111 8.85 16.09 -8.95
CA LYS A 111 7.68 16.21 -9.82
C LYS A 111 7.12 14.83 -10.18
N LEU A 112 7.98 13.89 -10.62
CA LEU A 112 7.59 12.51 -10.94
C LEU A 112 6.92 11.83 -9.74
N ARG A 113 7.55 11.89 -8.56
CA ARG A 113 7.01 11.32 -7.32
C ARG A 113 5.65 11.93 -6.94
N ARG A 114 5.50 13.25 -7.07
CA ARG A 114 4.23 13.94 -6.79
C ARG A 114 3.15 13.58 -7.80
N GLY A 115 3.50 13.49 -9.09
CA GLY A 115 2.59 13.07 -10.16
C GLY A 115 2.08 11.65 -9.91
N ALA A 116 2.98 10.69 -9.66
CA ALA A 116 2.62 9.30 -9.34
C ALA A 116 1.68 9.24 -8.11
N LYS A 117 2.07 9.90 -7.01
CA LYS A 117 1.23 9.98 -5.80
C LYS A 117 -0.15 10.59 -6.09
N ARG A 118 -0.21 11.66 -6.88
CA ARG A 118 -1.46 12.31 -7.28
C ARG A 118 -2.35 11.36 -8.09
N SER A 119 -1.79 10.67 -9.09
CA SER A 119 -2.53 9.65 -9.87
C SER A 119 -3.09 8.55 -8.98
N ARG A 120 -2.28 8.02 -8.05
CA ARG A 120 -2.74 7.02 -7.09
C ARG A 120 -3.91 7.51 -6.23
N HIS A 121 -3.89 8.78 -5.81
CA HIS A 121 -4.95 9.36 -4.99
C HIS A 121 -6.22 9.61 -5.80
N LEU A 122 -6.10 10.12 -7.02
CA LEU A 122 -7.22 10.32 -7.94
C LEU A 122 -7.94 9.00 -8.26
N LEU A 123 -7.18 7.92 -8.45
CA LEU A 123 -7.69 6.57 -8.71
C LEU A 123 -8.11 5.81 -7.44
N GLY A 124 -8.15 6.50 -6.29
CA GLY A 124 -8.55 5.93 -5.00
C GLY A 124 -9.92 5.30 -5.08
N ASP A 125 -10.93 6.16 -5.24
CA ASP A 125 -12.34 5.78 -5.24
C ASP A 125 -12.71 4.81 -6.38
N LEU A 126 -12.09 4.95 -7.56
CA LEU A 126 -12.35 4.05 -8.69
C LEU A 126 -11.92 2.62 -8.39
N ALA A 127 -10.67 2.44 -7.95
CA ALA A 127 -10.18 1.10 -7.65
C ALA A 127 -10.90 0.48 -6.43
N ASP A 128 -11.39 1.30 -5.50
CA ASP A 128 -12.19 0.81 -4.38
C ASP A 128 -13.58 0.33 -4.87
N CYS A 129 -14.20 1.02 -5.84
CA CYS A 129 -15.41 0.53 -6.51
C CYS A 129 -15.16 -0.76 -7.28
N ASP A 130 -14.07 -0.85 -8.05
CA ASP A 130 -13.71 -2.05 -8.83
C ASP A 130 -13.52 -3.29 -7.93
N VAL A 131 -12.85 -3.12 -6.78
CA VAL A 131 -12.65 -4.21 -5.80
C VAL A 131 -13.98 -4.68 -5.22
N LEU A 132 -14.85 -3.75 -4.81
CA LEU A 132 -16.15 -4.10 -4.24
C LEU A 132 -17.12 -4.70 -5.27
N LEU A 133 -17.06 -4.27 -6.53
CA LEU A 133 -17.83 -4.88 -7.63
C LEU A 133 -17.41 -6.34 -7.83
N SER A 134 -16.10 -6.60 -7.93
CA SER A 134 -15.58 -7.97 -8.02
C SER A 134 -15.95 -8.83 -6.81
N MET A 135 -16.07 -8.22 -5.62
CA MET A 135 -16.57 -8.92 -4.45
C MET A 135 -18.06 -9.24 -4.56
N ALA A 136 -18.90 -8.29 -4.97
CA ALA A 136 -20.32 -8.53 -5.17
C ALA A 136 -20.59 -9.61 -6.24
N GLU A 137 -19.85 -9.59 -7.34
CA GLU A 137 -19.91 -10.60 -8.41
C GLU A 137 -19.55 -12.00 -7.88
N ARG A 138 -18.49 -12.12 -7.06
CA ARG A 138 -18.12 -13.39 -6.43
C ARG A 138 -19.19 -13.88 -5.45
N SER A 139 -19.80 -12.99 -4.68
CA SER A 139 -20.90 -13.35 -3.78
C SER A 139 -22.13 -13.86 -4.54
N LEU A 140 -22.45 -13.23 -5.68
CA LEU A 140 -23.55 -13.63 -6.54
C LEU A 140 -23.31 -14.94 -7.31
N ALA A 141 -22.04 -15.28 -7.56
CA ALA A 141 -21.64 -16.51 -8.24
C ALA A 141 -21.56 -17.74 -7.30
N HIS A 142 -21.75 -17.57 -5.99
CA HIS A 142 -21.74 -18.68 -5.02
C HIS A 142 -23.04 -19.50 -5.11
N ASP A 143 -22.99 -20.80 -4.77
CA ASP A 143 -24.15 -21.71 -4.82
C ASP A 143 -24.44 -22.33 -3.43
N PRO A 144 -25.64 -22.11 -2.84
CA PRO A 144 -26.68 -21.17 -3.28
C PRO A 144 -26.27 -19.72 -2.96
N PRO A 145 -26.61 -18.75 -3.82
CA PRO A 145 -26.28 -17.36 -3.55
C PRO A 145 -27.15 -16.86 -2.40
N ARG A 146 -26.51 -16.30 -1.38
CA ARG A 146 -27.19 -15.67 -0.24
C ARG A 146 -27.35 -14.19 -0.51
N ASP A 147 -28.47 -13.60 -0.06
CA ASP A 147 -28.72 -12.15 -0.14
C ASP A 147 -28.64 -11.61 -1.58
N VAL A 148 -29.18 -12.36 -2.54
CA VAL A 148 -29.09 -12.04 -3.97
C VAL A 148 -29.56 -10.63 -4.27
N ALA A 149 -30.70 -10.20 -3.69
CA ALA A 149 -31.24 -8.88 -3.95
C ALA A 149 -30.34 -7.79 -3.32
N ALA A 150 -29.89 -7.96 -2.08
CA ALA A 150 -28.92 -7.05 -1.46
C ALA A 150 -27.62 -6.90 -2.28
N TRP A 151 -27.00 -8.00 -2.70
CA TRP A 151 -25.77 -7.94 -3.50
C TRP A 151 -25.97 -7.32 -4.88
N LYS A 152 -27.10 -7.59 -5.55
CA LYS A 152 -27.47 -6.90 -6.79
C LYS A 152 -27.63 -5.39 -6.58
N ALA A 153 -28.27 -4.98 -5.49
CA ALA A 153 -28.44 -3.57 -5.15
C ALA A 153 -27.11 -2.88 -4.85
N VAL A 154 -26.22 -3.53 -4.09
CA VAL A 154 -24.86 -3.04 -3.82
C VAL A 154 -24.07 -2.89 -5.12
N ALA A 155 -24.10 -3.90 -6.00
CA ALA A 155 -23.43 -3.86 -7.29
C ALA A 155 -23.94 -2.70 -8.16
N HIS A 156 -25.26 -2.51 -8.24
CA HIS A 156 -25.87 -1.41 -8.98
C HIS A 156 -25.44 -0.05 -8.42
N PHE A 157 -25.47 0.13 -7.10
CA PHE A 157 -25.02 1.36 -6.45
C PHE A 157 -23.54 1.66 -6.73
N LEU A 158 -22.68 0.64 -6.68
CA LEU A 158 -21.25 0.76 -6.99
C LEU A 158 -21.00 1.12 -8.46
N GLN A 159 -21.74 0.53 -9.40
CA GLN A 159 -21.66 0.88 -10.83
C GLN A 159 -22.02 2.35 -11.06
N GLN A 160 -23.11 2.85 -10.47
CA GLN A 160 -23.49 4.25 -10.55
C GLN A 160 -22.41 5.17 -9.95
N ARG A 161 -21.88 4.82 -8.77
CA ARG A 161 -20.80 5.59 -8.12
C ARG A 161 -19.54 5.60 -8.97
N ARG A 162 -19.15 4.47 -9.55
CA ARG A 162 -17.99 4.36 -10.45
C ARG A 162 -18.17 5.25 -11.68
N ALA A 163 -19.31 5.16 -12.36
CA ALA A 163 -19.62 5.96 -13.55
C ALA A 163 -19.61 7.48 -13.24
N LYS A 164 -20.17 7.90 -12.10
CA LYS A 164 -20.14 9.30 -11.66
C LYS A 164 -18.73 9.81 -11.35
N THR A 165 -17.85 8.92 -10.89
CA THR A 165 -16.50 9.28 -10.46
C THR A 165 -15.47 9.24 -11.60
N SER A 166 -15.67 8.36 -12.60
CA SER A 166 -14.65 8.06 -13.61
C SER A 166 -14.33 9.27 -14.48
N GLY A 167 -15.34 9.93 -15.07
CA GLY A 167 -15.14 11.11 -15.92
C GLY A 167 -14.24 12.19 -15.28
N PRO A 168 -14.61 12.76 -14.11
CA PRO A 168 -13.80 13.78 -13.44
C PRO A 168 -12.40 13.31 -13.04
N VAL A 169 -12.26 12.05 -12.61
CA VAL A 169 -10.96 11.48 -12.22
C VAL A 169 -10.03 11.34 -13.43
N LEU A 170 -10.54 10.80 -14.54
CA LEU A 170 -9.77 10.61 -15.77
C LEU A 170 -9.40 11.95 -16.40
N GLN A 171 -10.29 12.95 -16.37
CA GLN A 171 -9.97 14.30 -16.82
C GLN A 171 -8.82 14.91 -16.01
N LYS A 172 -8.85 14.79 -14.67
CA LYS A 172 -7.75 15.25 -13.81
C LYS A 172 -6.46 14.49 -14.04
N LEU A 173 -6.54 13.20 -14.37
CA LEU A 173 -5.36 12.38 -14.67
C LEU A 173 -4.68 12.80 -15.98
N ARG A 174 -5.46 13.15 -17.02
CA ARG A 174 -4.93 13.69 -18.31
C ARG A 174 -4.13 14.98 -18.13
N GLN A 175 -4.43 15.77 -17.11
CA GLN A 175 -3.74 17.03 -16.81
C GLN A 175 -2.41 16.87 -16.09
N VAL A 176 -2.02 15.65 -15.71
CA VAL A 176 -0.75 15.42 -15.01
C VAL A 176 0.38 15.26 -16.03
N ASP A 177 1.31 16.22 -16.08
CA ASP A 177 2.50 16.14 -16.91
C ASP A 177 3.49 15.08 -16.37
N PHE A 178 3.62 13.99 -17.11
CA PHE A 178 4.64 12.96 -16.89
C PHE A 178 5.77 13.00 -17.91
N ALA A 179 5.56 13.57 -19.10
CA ALA A 179 6.50 13.49 -20.21
C ALA A 179 7.84 14.13 -19.83
N THR A 180 7.80 15.37 -19.33
CA THR A 180 9.00 16.12 -18.94
C THR A 180 9.78 15.43 -17.81
N PRO A 181 9.17 15.09 -16.66
CA PRO A 181 9.92 14.46 -15.57
C PRO A 181 10.39 13.03 -15.91
N CYS A 182 9.68 12.27 -16.74
CA CYS A 182 10.11 10.94 -17.18
C CYS A 182 11.31 11.02 -18.13
N ALA A 183 11.28 11.87 -19.15
CA ALA A 183 12.41 12.05 -20.07
C ALA A 183 13.68 12.52 -19.33
N ARG A 184 13.52 13.38 -18.32
CA ARG A 184 14.63 13.80 -17.45
C ARG A 184 15.13 12.68 -16.56
N PHE A 185 14.24 11.84 -16.03
CA PHE A 185 14.65 10.67 -15.25
C PHE A 185 15.39 9.65 -16.13
N GLN A 186 14.91 9.34 -17.34
CA GLN A 186 15.59 8.44 -18.27
C GLN A 186 17.00 8.91 -18.62
N ARG A 187 17.14 10.19 -19.02
CA ARG A 187 18.45 10.78 -19.28
C ARG A 187 19.36 10.71 -18.06
N ASP A 188 18.81 10.94 -16.88
CA ASP A 188 19.56 10.82 -15.63
C ASP A 188 20.01 9.37 -15.36
N LEU A 189 19.22 8.35 -15.73
CA LEU A 189 19.63 6.95 -15.65
C LEU A 189 20.73 6.59 -16.66
N GLU A 190 20.64 7.11 -17.89
CA GLU A 190 21.64 6.94 -18.95
C GLU A 190 22.97 7.62 -18.57
N ASP A 191 22.91 8.86 -18.09
CA ASP A 191 24.07 9.67 -17.68
C ASP A 191 24.69 9.15 -16.36
N ASN A 192 23.86 8.69 -15.40
CA ASN A 192 24.30 8.27 -14.06
C ASN A 192 24.69 6.80 -13.94
N GLY A 193 24.76 6.06 -15.05
CA GLY A 193 25.67 4.91 -15.14
C GLY A 193 27.13 5.32 -14.83
N VAL A 194 27.47 6.61 -14.97
CA VAL A 194 28.85 7.12 -14.82
C VAL A 194 29.03 8.11 -13.66
N ARG A 195 28.01 8.89 -13.23
CA ARG A 195 28.21 10.00 -12.26
C ARG A 195 27.05 10.20 -11.29
N LEU A 196 26.94 9.33 -10.28
CA LEU A 196 26.05 9.60 -9.16
C LEU A 196 26.45 10.91 -8.46
N ARG A 197 25.59 11.92 -8.57
CA ARG A 197 25.73 13.24 -7.94
C ARG A 197 25.08 13.22 -6.57
N VAL A 198 25.83 12.89 -5.53
CA VAL A 198 25.32 13.09 -4.16
C VAL A 198 25.57 14.54 -3.76
N HIS A 199 24.52 15.17 -3.27
CA HIS A 199 24.63 16.48 -2.63
C HIS A 199 25.18 16.26 -1.22
N CYS A 200 26.49 16.41 -1.08
CA CYS A 200 27.16 16.48 0.21
C CYS A 200 27.39 17.96 0.51
N ASN A 201 26.74 18.51 1.53
CA ASN A 201 26.95 19.90 1.98
C ASN A 201 26.79 20.95 0.86
N GLY A 202 25.78 20.79 -0.01
CA GLY A 202 25.50 21.73 -1.10
C GLY A 202 26.46 21.63 -2.30
N LYS A 203 27.48 20.76 -2.26
CA LYS A 203 28.36 20.49 -3.41
C LYS A 203 27.97 19.17 -4.08
N ILE A 204 27.95 19.21 -5.41
CA ILE A 204 27.78 18.03 -6.25
C ILE A 204 29.14 17.34 -6.38
N GLN A 205 29.26 16.13 -5.84
CA GLN A 205 30.44 15.29 -6.07
C GLN A 205 30.07 14.07 -6.90
N ALA A 206 30.91 13.75 -7.88
CA ALA A 206 30.82 12.48 -8.61
C ALA A 206 31.30 11.35 -7.69
N LEU A 207 30.45 10.36 -7.46
CA LEU A 207 30.82 9.18 -6.68
C LEU A 207 31.48 8.13 -7.56
N THR A 208 32.50 7.48 -7.03
CA THR A 208 33.00 6.22 -7.60
C THR A 208 31.93 5.14 -7.43
N PRO A 209 31.86 4.14 -8.33
CA PRO A 209 30.85 3.06 -8.26
C PRO A 209 30.76 2.38 -6.88
N GLY A 210 31.90 2.10 -6.23
CA GLY A 210 31.91 1.50 -4.89
C GLY A 210 31.31 2.39 -3.79
N LYS A 211 31.54 3.71 -3.84
CA LYS A 211 30.92 4.65 -2.88
C LYS A 211 29.42 4.81 -3.11
N ALA A 212 29.01 4.87 -4.37
CA ALA A 212 27.61 4.93 -4.78
C ALA A 212 26.79 3.78 -4.19
N GLU A 213 27.32 2.58 -4.28
CA GLU A 213 26.63 1.40 -3.81
C GLU A 213 26.64 1.26 -2.28
N GLN A 214 27.74 1.57 -1.60
CA GLN A 214 27.76 1.68 -0.14
C GLN A 214 26.68 2.64 0.37
N ILE A 215 26.50 3.79 -0.30
CA ILE A 215 25.45 4.75 0.04
C ILE A 215 24.05 4.16 -0.18
N VAL A 216 23.82 3.39 -1.25
CA VAL A 216 22.53 2.74 -1.47
C VAL A 216 22.25 1.66 -0.45
N GLN A 217 23.23 0.81 -0.13
CA GLN A 217 23.08 -0.20 0.90
C GLN A 217 22.72 0.45 2.24
N GLN A 218 23.44 1.52 2.62
CA GLN A 218 23.12 2.31 3.82
C GLN A 218 21.70 2.88 3.77
N ARG A 219 21.25 3.41 2.62
CA ARG A 219 19.88 3.93 2.45
C ARG A 219 18.82 2.83 2.56
N ILE A 220 19.07 1.65 2.00
CA ILE A 220 18.17 0.49 2.10
C ILE A 220 18.05 0.06 3.56
N LEU A 221 19.17 -0.13 4.25
CA LEU A 221 19.19 -0.53 5.67
C LEU A 221 18.56 0.52 6.57
N HIS A 222 18.85 1.81 6.35
CA HIS A 222 18.21 2.90 7.06
C HIS A 222 16.70 2.96 6.81
N SER A 223 16.27 2.75 5.56
CA SER A 223 14.84 2.69 5.23
C SER A 223 14.16 1.48 5.87
N LEU A 224 14.85 0.34 5.92
CA LEU A 224 14.36 -0.87 6.58
C LEU A 224 14.20 -0.64 8.08
N ALA A 225 15.21 -0.10 8.75
CA ALA A 225 15.15 0.23 10.18
C ALA A 225 14.02 1.22 10.51
N HIS A 226 13.84 2.24 9.67
CA HIS A 226 12.76 3.21 9.84
C HIS A 226 11.38 2.57 9.64
N LEU A 227 11.16 1.89 8.51
CA LEU A 227 9.85 1.29 8.19
C LEU A 227 9.50 0.15 9.15
N TRP A 228 10.49 -0.60 9.64
CA TRP A 228 10.29 -1.62 10.67
C TRP A 228 9.81 -1.00 11.98
N ARG A 229 10.49 0.05 12.49
CA ARG A 229 10.05 0.73 13.72
C ARG A 229 8.65 1.33 13.58
N GLU A 230 8.34 1.96 12.45
CA GLU A 230 6.99 2.48 12.17
C GLU A 230 5.96 1.34 12.17
N PHE A 231 6.28 0.21 11.55
CA PHE A 231 5.42 -0.97 11.49
C PHE A 231 5.24 -1.65 12.86
N GLU A 232 6.30 -1.85 13.61
CA GLU A 232 6.26 -2.48 14.94
C GLU A 232 5.46 -1.62 15.92
N SER A 233 5.71 -0.31 15.95
CA SER A 233 4.97 0.63 16.80
C SER A 233 3.47 0.66 16.51
N ILE A 234 3.05 0.66 15.23
CA ILE A 234 1.61 0.67 14.90
C ILE A 234 0.96 -0.70 15.12
N VAL A 235 1.72 -1.80 15.04
CA VAL A 235 1.23 -3.14 15.40
C VAL A 235 0.99 -3.22 16.90
N GLU A 236 1.93 -2.73 17.72
CA GLU A 236 1.76 -2.64 19.18
C GLU A 236 0.53 -1.79 19.54
N GLU A 237 0.39 -0.59 18.95
CA GLU A 237 -0.80 0.26 19.12
C GLU A 237 -2.09 -0.46 18.74
N SER A 238 -2.08 -1.28 17.67
CA SER A 238 -3.26 -2.04 17.22
C SER A 238 -3.69 -3.16 18.16
N HIS A 239 -2.80 -3.64 19.02
CA HIS A 239 -3.13 -4.63 20.03
C HIS A 239 -3.86 -3.98 21.21
N GLU A 240 -3.49 -2.74 21.55
CA GLU A 240 -4.09 -1.96 22.63
C GLU A 240 -5.42 -1.31 22.18
N ASP A 241 -5.44 -0.67 21.01
CA ASP A 241 -6.61 0.00 20.43
C ASP A 241 -6.82 -0.41 18.95
N PRO A 242 -7.62 -1.45 18.67
CA PRO A 242 -7.87 -1.93 17.31
C PRO A 242 -8.86 -1.05 16.52
N CYS A 243 -8.90 0.27 16.75
CA CYS A 243 -9.80 1.15 16.02
C CYS A 243 -9.44 1.22 14.52
N GLU A 244 -10.42 1.63 13.70
CA GLU A 244 -10.31 1.62 12.23
C GLU A 244 -9.04 2.33 11.72
N LYS A 245 -8.74 3.49 12.32
CA LYS A 245 -7.59 4.33 11.96
C LYS A 245 -6.26 3.60 12.21
N VAL A 246 -6.15 2.88 13.33
CA VAL A 246 -4.92 2.18 13.72
C VAL A 246 -4.70 0.96 12.82
N ILE A 247 -5.72 0.12 12.61
CA ILE A 247 -5.65 -1.03 11.70
C ILE A 247 -5.34 -0.58 10.26
N HIS A 248 -5.94 0.53 9.80
CA HIS A 248 -5.59 1.13 8.52
C HIS A 248 -4.13 1.59 8.47
N GLY A 249 -3.62 2.15 9.57
CA GLY A 249 -2.21 2.48 9.78
C GLY A 249 -1.30 1.27 9.59
N VAL A 250 -1.60 0.15 10.25
CA VAL A 250 -0.86 -1.12 10.09
C VAL A 250 -0.84 -1.53 8.62
N ARG A 251 -1.99 -1.51 7.94
CA ARG A 251 -2.09 -1.84 6.50
C ARG A 251 -1.14 -1.01 5.64
N ILE A 252 -1.04 0.29 5.90
CA ILE A 252 -0.13 1.20 5.18
C ILE A 252 1.32 0.83 5.48
N ALA A 253 1.68 0.62 6.75
CA ALA A 253 3.02 0.28 7.18
C ALA A 253 3.48 -1.07 6.58
N THR A 254 2.65 -2.12 6.64
CA THR A 254 2.92 -3.42 6.01
C THR A 254 3.17 -3.28 4.51
N LYS A 255 2.36 -2.49 3.79
CA LYS A 255 2.56 -2.25 2.35
C LYS A 255 3.88 -1.56 2.06
N ARG A 256 4.28 -0.58 2.86
CA ARG A 256 5.55 0.13 2.70
C ARG A 256 6.73 -0.82 2.94
N LEU A 257 6.71 -1.55 4.06
CA LEU A 257 7.73 -2.55 4.39
C LEU A 257 7.85 -3.60 3.29
N ARG A 258 6.71 -4.17 2.85
CA ARG A 258 6.66 -5.14 1.74
C ARG A 258 7.25 -4.58 0.46
N ASN A 259 6.93 -3.34 0.07
CA ASN A 259 7.49 -2.74 -1.15
C ASN A 259 9.01 -2.56 -1.07
N LEU A 260 9.56 -2.24 0.11
CA LEU A 260 11.01 -2.21 0.30
C LEU A 260 11.61 -3.61 0.20
N VAL A 261 11.02 -4.62 0.87
CA VAL A 261 11.48 -6.02 0.79
C VAL A 261 11.38 -6.57 -0.64
N GLU A 262 10.39 -6.16 -1.43
CA GLU A 262 10.32 -6.47 -2.87
C GLU A 262 11.53 -5.93 -3.63
N VAL A 263 12.00 -4.72 -3.31
CA VAL A 263 13.23 -4.17 -3.92
C VAL A 263 14.44 -4.98 -3.44
N MET A 264 14.55 -5.27 -2.14
CA MET A 264 15.63 -6.08 -1.57
C MET A 264 15.73 -7.46 -2.22
N LYS A 265 14.59 -8.11 -2.50
CA LYS A 265 14.51 -9.38 -3.23
C LYS A 265 15.09 -9.26 -4.64
N LYS A 266 14.73 -8.21 -5.37
CA LYS A 266 15.23 -7.99 -6.73
C LYS A 266 16.72 -7.63 -6.77
N LEU A 267 17.25 -7.11 -5.67
CA LEU A 267 18.69 -6.89 -5.48
C LEU A 267 19.42 -8.14 -4.95
N GLY A 268 18.73 -9.26 -4.72
CA GLY A 268 19.35 -10.51 -4.29
C GLY A 268 19.72 -10.58 -2.81
N ILE A 269 19.11 -9.75 -1.94
CA ILE A 269 19.40 -9.80 -0.50
C ILE A 269 18.81 -11.08 0.11
N SER A 270 19.66 -11.86 0.79
CA SER A 270 19.28 -13.15 1.38
C SER A 270 18.14 -13.05 2.41
N GLY A 271 17.22 -14.02 2.38
CA GLY A 271 16.04 -14.10 3.25
C GLY A 271 14.87 -13.20 2.86
N SER A 272 15.07 -12.28 1.90
CA SER A 272 14.02 -11.32 1.50
C SER A 272 12.86 -11.98 0.75
N ALA A 273 13.08 -13.13 0.10
CA ALA A 273 12.02 -13.83 -0.61
C ALA A 273 11.04 -14.49 0.35
N GLU A 274 11.57 -15.12 1.40
CA GLU A 274 10.85 -15.76 2.50
C GLU A 274 10.10 -14.70 3.30
N THR A 275 10.78 -13.62 3.73
CA THR A 275 10.14 -12.49 4.41
C THR A 275 9.01 -11.86 3.58
N LEU A 276 9.17 -11.79 2.25
CA LEU A 276 8.14 -11.27 1.37
C LEU A 276 6.88 -12.16 1.33
N VAL A 277 7.02 -13.47 1.46
CA VAL A 277 5.88 -14.39 1.57
C VAL A 277 5.13 -14.12 2.87
N LEU A 278 5.84 -14.06 4.00
CA LEU A 278 5.23 -13.79 5.31
C LEU A 278 4.51 -12.43 5.35
N LEU A 279 5.13 -11.38 4.79
CA LEU A 279 4.51 -10.05 4.68
C LEU A 279 3.26 -10.05 3.78
N ARG A 280 3.16 -10.94 2.78
CA ARG A 280 1.97 -11.07 1.94
C ARG A 280 0.83 -11.74 2.68
N GLU A 281 1.11 -12.74 3.52
CA GLU A 281 0.10 -13.37 4.37
C GLU A 281 -0.47 -12.39 5.39
N LEU A 282 0.40 -11.63 6.07
CA LEU A 282 -0.05 -10.53 6.94
C LEU A 282 -0.89 -9.50 6.18
N GLN A 283 -0.46 -9.09 4.99
CA GLN A 283 -1.22 -8.15 4.17
C GLN A 283 -2.56 -8.73 3.70
N ARG A 284 -2.69 -10.04 3.52
CA ARG A 284 -3.95 -10.69 3.13
C ARG A 284 -4.97 -10.56 4.27
N ALA A 285 -4.58 -10.89 5.51
CA ALA A 285 -5.46 -10.77 6.67
C ALA A 285 -5.98 -9.32 6.87
N ILE A 286 -5.08 -8.34 6.81
CA ILE A 286 -5.47 -6.92 6.95
C ILE A 286 -6.21 -6.40 5.70
N GLY A 287 -5.93 -6.99 4.54
CA GLY A 287 -6.61 -6.70 3.28
C GLY A 287 -8.08 -7.07 3.34
N GLU A 288 -8.38 -8.30 3.77
CA GLU A 288 -9.73 -8.82 3.98
C GLU A 288 -10.52 -7.90 4.92
N TRP A 289 -9.95 -7.56 6.09
CA TRP A 289 -10.57 -6.62 7.04
C TRP A 289 -10.90 -5.27 6.39
N HIS A 290 -9.99 -4.70 5.61
CA HIS A 290 -10.20 -3.39 4.99
C HIS A 290 -11.25 -3.42 3.89
N ASP A 291 -11.33 -4.50 3.11
CA ASP A 291 -12.34 -4.61 2.06
C ASP A 291 -13.75 -4.71 2.70
N MET A 292 -13.88 -5.37 3.86
CA MET A 292 -15.11 -5.37 4.67
C MET A 292 -15.44 -3.98 5.23
N GLU A 293 -14.44 -3.23 5.72
CA GLU A 293 -14.63 -1.85 6.19
C GLU A 293 -15.20 -0.94 5.09
N VAL A 294 -14.61 -1.02 3.88
CA VAL A 294 -15.09 -0.21 2.75
C VAL A 294 -16.50 -0.63 2.33
N LEU A 295 -16.83 -1.93 2.40
CA LEU A 295 -18.20 -2.41 2.17
C LEU A 295 -19.19 -1.89 3.21
N GLU A 296 -18.82 -1.90 4.49
CA GLU A 296 -19.60 -1.36 5.60
C GLU A 296 -19.95 0.12 5.33
N HIS A 297 -18.95 0.90 4.92
CA HIS A 297 -19.14 2.31 4.59
C HIS A 297 -20.05 2.53 3.36
N VAL A 298 -19.97 1.66 2.35
CA VAL A 298 -20.84 1.73 1.16
C VAL A 298 -22.28 1.39 1.50
N THR A 299 -22.51 0.28 2.21
CA THR A 299 -23.86 -0.16 2.60
C THR A 299 -24.52 0.81 3.58
N SER A 300 -23.75 1.36 4.54
CA SER A 300 -24.22 2.44 5.41
C SER A 300 -24.69 3.67 4.61
N LYS A 301 -23.93 4.10 3.59
CA LYS A 301 -24.34 5.21 2.71
C LYS A 301 -25.64 4.95 1.96
N MET A 302 -25.90 3.70 1.55
CA MET A 302 -27.17 3.33 0.92
C MET A 302 -28.32 3.46 1.91
N LEU A 303 -28.15 2.94 3.14
CA LEU A 303 -29.18 2.95 4.19
C LEU A 303 -29.49 4.35 4.73
N VAL A 304 -28.55 5.30 4.68
CA VAL A 304 -28.79 6.69 5.07
C VAL A 304 -29.65 7.46 4.05
N HIS A 305 -29.76 6.97 2.82
CA HIS A 305 -30.50 7.66 1.77
C HIS A 305 -32.02 7.48 1.94
N LYS A 306 -32.69 8.45 2.60
CA LYS A 306 -34.13 8.40 2.95
C LYS A 306 -35.04 7.92 1.82
N LYS A 307 -34.83 8.40 0.59
CA LYS A 307 -35.63 8.00 -0.57
C LYS A 307 -35.44 6.51 -0.90
N PHE A 308 -34.23 5.98 -0.78
CA PHE A 308 -33.96 4.56 -1.03
C PHE A 308 -34.69 3.68 -0.02
N VAL A 309 -34.58 3.99 1.28
CA VAL A 309 -35.25 3.22 2.33
C VAL A 309 -36.77 3.26 2.20
N ARG A 310 -37.34 4.44 1.93
CA ARG A 310 -38.79 4.59 1.75
C ARG A 310 -39.31 3.83 0.53
N ASP A 311 -38.59 3.89 -0.58
CA ASP A 311 -39.04 3.32 -1.85
C ASP A 311 -38.70 1.81 -1.96
N HIS A 312 -37.78 1.29 -1.12
CA HIS A 312 -37.28 -0.09 -1.16
C HIS A 312 -37.06 -0.70 0.24
N LEU A 313 -38.08 -0.68 1.09
CA LEU A 313 -37.95 -1.09 2.51
C LEU A 313 -37.44 -2.53 2.68
N GLU A 314 -37.99 -3.50 1.96
CA GLU A 314 -37.59 -4.91 2.04
C GLU A 314 -36.09 -5.09 1.71
N LEU A 315 -35.65 -4.45 0.63
CA LEU A 315 -34.26 -4.46 0.22
C LEU A 315 -33.34 -3.76 1.24
N ALA A 316 -33.82 -2.71 1.90
CA ALA A 316 -33.08 -2.05 2.97
C ALA A 316 -32.83 -2.99 4.15
N VAL A 317 -33.84 -3.81 4.52
CA VAL A 317 -33.70 -4.84 5.56
C VAL A 317 -32.66 -5.90 5.14
N GLU A 318 -32.68 -6.37 3.90
CA GLU A 318 -31.66 -7.32 3.41
C GLU A 318 -30.24 -6.73 3.43
N ILE A 319 -30.08 -5.46 3.05
CA ILE A 319 -28.79 -4.76 3.11
C ILE A 319 -28.31 -4.61 4.55
N GLU A 320 -29.21 -4.33 5.51
CA GLU A 320 -28.87 -4.28 6.93
C GLU A 320 -28.41 -5.65 7.44
N GLN A 321 -29.05 -6.74 7.03
CA GLN A 321 -28.60 -8.09 7.37
C GLN A 321 -27.22 -8.39 6.76
N LEU A 322 -26.97 -7.98 5.52
CA LEU A 322 -25.66 -8.09 4.88
C LEU A 322 -24.59 -7.30 5.66
N PHE A 323 -24.93 -6.09 6.10
CA PHE A 323 -24.08 -5.25 6.94
C PHE A 323 -23.72 -5.92 8.27
N LEU A 324 -24.68 -6.56 8.94
CA LEU A 324 -24.42 -7.30 10.19
C LEU A 324 -23.49 -8.51 9.96
N ARG A 325 -23.68 -9.26 8.87
CA ARG A 325 -22.76 -10.36 8.50
C ARG A 325 -21.37 -9.87 8.16
N ASN A 326 -21.27 -8.75 7.44
CA ASN A 326 -19.99 -8.12 7.11
C ASN A 326 -19.18 -7.76 8.38
N ARG A 327 -19.86 -7.29 9.44
CA ARG A 327 -19.21 -7.05 10.75
C ARG A 327 -18.64 -8.31 11.38
N GLU A 328 -19.30 -9.46 11.22
CA GLU A 328 -18.80 -10.73 11.75
C GLU A 328 -17.56 -11.22 11.00
N ILE A 329 -17.55 -11.11 9.67
CA ILE A 329 -16.37 -11.42 8.84
C ILE A 329 -15.21 -10.49 9.18
N LYS A 330 -15.51 -9.19 9.40
CA LYS A 330 -14.53 -8.20 9.82
C LYS A 330 -13.91 -8.55 11.18
N ARG A 331 -14.71 -8.93 12.19
CA ARG A 331 -14.19 -9.42 13.49
C ARG A 331 -13.29 -10.65 13.32
N THR A 332 -13.69 -11.60 12.49
CA THR A 332 -12.88 -12.80 12.20
C THR A 332 -11.54 -12.43 11.56
N SER A 333 -11.55 -11.45 10.65
CA SER A 333 -10.33 -10.96 9.99
C SER A 333 -9.41 -10.20 10.97
N GLU A 334 -9.99 -9.46 11.91
CA GLU A 334 -9.27 -8.79 13.00
C GLU A 334 -8.61 -9.81 13.95
N GLU A 335 -9.34 -10.85 14.35
CA GLU A 335 -8.80 -11.93 15.18
C GLU A 335 -7.67 -12.69 14.46
N LYS A 336 -7.83 -12.96 13.16
CA LYS A 336 -6.77 -13.52 12.32
C LYS A 336 -5.54 -12.61 12.28
N PHE A 337 -5.73 -11.30 12.13
CA PHE A 337 -4.64 -10.32 12.18
C PHE A 337 -3.93 -10.32 13.53
N ARG A 338 -4.67 -10.30 14.64
CA ARG A 338 -4.12 -10.41 16.00
C ARG A 338 -3.32 -11.68 16.17
N ARG A 339 -3.85 -12.83 15.77
CA ARG A 339 -3.13 -14.11 15.80
C ARG A 339 -1.83 -14.10 15.00
N VAL A 340 -1.84 -13.50 13.80
CA VAL A 340 -0.63 -13.41 12.96
C VAL A 340 0.40 -12.46 13.56
N THR A 341 0.02 -11.45 14.34
CA THR A 341 0.95 -10.45 14.89
C THR A 341 1.36 -10.69 16.35
N MET A 342 0.52 -11.36 17.14
CA MET A 342 0.81 -11.72 18.53
C MET A 342 1.60 -13.02 18.59
N ASN A 343 2.93 -12.90 18.66
CA ASN A 343 3.85 -14.02 18.91
C ASN A 343 3.75 -15.19 17.92
N SER A 344 3.18 -14.98 16.73
CA SER A 344 3.23 -15.99 15.68
C SER A 344 4.68 -16.26 15.27
N HIS A 345 4.95 -17.50 14.86
CA HIS A 345 6.25 -17.88 14.32
C HIS A 345 6.64 -16.97 13.16
N ASP A 346 5.72 -16.73 12.22
CA ASP A 346 5.92 -15.88 11.04
C ASP A 346 6.31 -14.44 11.39
N TYR A 347 5.65 -13.83 12.38
CA TYR A 347 5.99 -12.48 12.83
C TYR A 347 7.38 -12.42 13.44
N GLN A 348 7.73 -13.43 14.27
CA GLN A 348 9.06 -13.54 14.85
C GLN A 348 10.14 -13.81 13.80
N GLU A 349 9.83 -14.54 12.73
CA GLU A 349 10.74 -14.72 11.59
C GLU A 349 11.00 -13.41 10.83
N ILE A 350 9.95 -12.63 10.54
CA ILE A 350 10.11 -11.30 9.94
C ILE A 350 10.99 -10.43 10.84
N LYS A 351 10.68 -10.37 12.14
CA LYS A 351 11.44 -9.58 13.13
C LYS A 351 12.90 -10.01 13.18
N ARG A 352 13.17 -11.31 13.31
CA ARG A 352 14.52 -11.88 13.34
C ARG A 352 15.29 -11.55 12.06
N TRP A 353 14.66 -11.71 10.90
CA TRP A 353 15.29 -11.36 9.62
C TRP A 353 15.62 -9.88 9.56
N VAL A 354 14.68 -8.98 9.88
CA VAL A 354 14.94 -7.53 9.86
C VAL A 354 16.11 -7.19 10.78
N LEU A 355 16.07 -7.64 12.04
CA LEU A 355 17.13 -7.37 13.02
C LEU A 355 18.49 -7.92 12.58
N SER A 356 18.53 -9.07 11.90
CA SER A 356 19.78 -9.62 11.35
C SER A 356 20.43 -8.76 10.26
N LYS A 357 19.65 -7.89 9.59
CA LYS A 357 20.17 -6.98 8.55
C LYS A 357 20.61 -5.64 9.11
N LEU A 358 20.17 -5.28 10.31
CA LEU A 358 20.53 -4.01 10.93
C LEU A 358 21.87 -4.15 11.65
N PRO A 359 22.77 -3.14 11.56
CA PRO A 359 24.02 -3.17 12.29
C PRO A 359 23.74 -3.20 13.81
N SER A 360 24.41 -4.08 14.54
CA SER A 360 24.19 -4.37 15.97
C SER A 360 24.26 -3.14 16.90
N ARG A 361 24.78 -2.01 16.41
CA ARG A 361 24.93 -0.74 17.14
C ARG A 361 23.65 0.09 17.25
N ALA A 362 22.54 -0.35 16.66
CA ALA A 362 21.24 0.32 16.75
C ALA A 362 20.29 -0.29 17.80
N GLN A 363 20.80 -1.07 18.77
CA GLN A 363 20.03 -1.34 19.98
C GLN A 363 19.91 -0.02 20.78
N PRO A 364 18.69 0.50 21.02
CA PRO A 364 18.50 1.63 21.92
C PRO A 364 19.00 1.20 23.30
N GLY A 365 19.79 2.07 23.92
CA GLY A 365 20.74 1.71 24.97
C GLY A 365 20.15 0.84 26.09
N ARG A 366 20.87 -0.25 26.38
CA ARG A 366 21.28 -0.44 27.76
C ARG A 366 22.07 0.82 28.11
N PRO A 367 21.62 1.67 29.06
CA PRO A 367 22.41 2.82 29.45
C PRO A 367 23.81 2.33 29.84
N PRO A 368 24.88 3.06 29.48
CA PRO A 368 26.19 2.74 30.01
C PRO A 368 26.05 2.65 31.52
N LEU A 369 26.57 1.59 32.13
CA LEU A 369 26.74 1.51 33.58
C LEU A 369 27.54 2.77 33.96
N ILE A 370 26.83 3.80 34.40
CA ILE A 370 27.41 4.96 35.04
C ILE A 370 28.02 4.38 36.30
N ALA A 371 29.36 4.31 36.33
CA ALA A 371 30.08 4.08 37.57
C ALA A 371 29.57 5.10 38.61
N PRO A 372 29.29 4.69 39.85
CA PRO A 372 28.69 5.56 40.85
C PRO A 372 29.55 6.82 41.02
N HIS A 373 28.97 7.97 40.69
CA HIS A 373 29.58 9.26 40.96
C HIS A 373 29.64 9.47 42.48
N PRO A 374 30.77 9.94 43.05
CA PRO A 374 30.88 10.24 44.47
C PRO A 374 29.87 11.34 44.86
N ALA A 375 29.25 11.14 46.02
CA ALA A 375 28.22 12.00 46.59
C ALA A 375 28.64 13.48 46.61
N SER A 376 27.76 14.35 46.13
CA SER A 376 27.88 15.79 46.33
C SER A 376 27.35 16.19 47.71
N PRO A 377 27.96 17.18 48.39
CA PRO A 377 27.59 17.63 49.73
C PRO A 377 26.27 18.44 49.74
N PRO A 378 25.63 18.58 50.91
CA PRO A 378 24.28 19.16 51.03
C PRO A 378 24.25 20.64 50.67
N SER A 379 23.21 21.00 49.92
CA SER A 379 22.85 22.36 49.48
C SER A 379 22.34 23.22 50.64
N VAL A 380 22.89 24.44 50.72
CA VAL A 380 22.45 25.55 51.60
C VAL A 380 21.10 26.09 51.11
N PRO A 381 20.15 26.45 52.01
CA PRO A 381 18.87 27.03 51.60
C PRO A 381 18.99 28.48 51.15
N ASP A 382 18.27 28.82 50.07
CA ASP A 382 18.18 30.17 49.50
C ASP A 382 17.40 31.15 50.41
N PRO A 383 17.73 32.45 50.37
CA PRO A 383 17.07 33.47 51.19
C PRO A 383 15.70 33.88 50.63
N VAL A 384 14.76 34.06 51.56
CA VAL A 384 13.38 34.54 51.33
C VAL A 384 13.40 35.97 50.80
N ILE A 385 12.87 36.18 49.58
CA ILE A 385 12.60 37.51 49.03
C ILE A 385 11.16 37.90 49.36
N VAL A 386 11.00 38.93 50.21
CA VAL A 386 9.73 39.62 50.49
C VAL A 386 9.56 40.73 49.47
N SER A 387 8.48 40.69 48.67
CA SER A 387 8.14 41.78 47.74
C SER A 387 7.01 42.64 48.32
N PHE A 388 7.31 43.92 48.52
CA PHE A 388 6.40 44.97 48.94
C PHE A 388 5.51 45.44 47.77
N ALA A 389 4.20 45.48 47.99
CA ALA A 389 3.24 46.15 47.11
C ALA A 389 3.21 47.65 47.42
N ALA A 390 3.31 48.50 46.40
CA ALA A 390 3.10 49.94 46.49
C ALA A 390 1.99 50.38 45.53
N SER A 391 0.90 50.89 46.11
CA SER A 391 -0.19 51.62 45.47
C SER A 391 0.21 53.08 45.20
N SER A 392 -0.33 53.64 44.10
CA SER A 392 -0.61 55.07 43.78
C SER A 392 -0.22 55.32 42.31
N LYS A 393 -1.03 55.91 41.43
CA LYS A 393 -2.22 56.77 41.53
C LYS A 393 -3.11 56.54 40.31
#